data_AF-A0A4S0MJN0-F1
#
_entry.id   AF-A0A4S0MJN0-F1
#
_cell.length_a   1.000
_cell.length_b   1.000
_cell.length_c   1.000
_cell.angle_alpha   90.00
_cell.angle_beta   90.00
_cell.angle_gamma   90.00
#
_symmetry.space_group_name_H-M   'P 1'
#
loop_
_entity.id
_entity.type
_entity.pdbx_description
1 polymer ?
#
loop_
_entity_poly.entity_id
_entity_poly.type
_entity_poly.pdbx_seq_one_letter_code
_entity_poly.pdbx_strand_id
1 'polypeptide(L)' 'EQYGLMMTKDHPLLGKLNDAITAMKKDGTLATIHKKWFGSDAPADSSTVKEMPLPKA' A
#
# COMPACT_ATOMS: atom_id res chain seq x y z
N GLU A 1 -8.42 7.01 6.01
CA GLU A 1 -7.56 6.36 7.03
C GLU A 1 -6.26 5.91 6.38
N GLN A 2 -5.17 5.83 7.16
CA GLN A 2 -3.87 5.39 6.64
C GLN A 2 -3.41 4.12 7.35
N TYR A 3 -3.35 3.01 6.59
CA TYR A 3 -2.83 1.72 7.01
C TYR A 3 -1.46 1.48 6.37
N GLY A 4 -0.54 0.90 7.14
CA GLY A 4 0.81 0.58 6.70
C GLY A 4 1.33 -0.66 7.42
N LEU A 5 2.14 -1.44 6.73
CA LEU A 5 2.77 -2.64 7.29
C LEU A 5 4.06 -2.20 7.99
N MET A 6 4.11 -2.36 9.32
CA MET A 6 5.29 -1.96 10.10
C MET A 6 6.39 -3.02 9.99
N MET A 7 7.59 -2.58 9.63
CA MET A 7 8.81 -3.40 9.59
C MET A 7 9.96 -2.65 10.27
N THR A 8 11.03 -3.37 10.65
CA THR A 8 12.25 -2.74 11.17
C THR A 8 12.89 -1.88 10.08
N LYS A 9 13.44 -0.71 10.47
CA LYS A 9 13.97 0.30 9.52
C LYS A 9 15.03 -0.27 8.56
N ASP A 10 15.82 -1.24 9.02
CA ASP A 10 16.90 -1.86 8.26
C ASP A 10 16.52 -3.23 7.67
N HIS A 11 15.22 -3.55 7.59
CA HIS A 11 14.82 -4.84 7.06
C HIS A 11 15.17 -4.93 5.56
N PRO A 12 15.94 -5.93 5.11
CA PRO A 12 16.43 -6.01 3.73
C PRO A 12 15.30 -6.16 2.69
N LEU A 13 14.11 -6.57 3.13
CA LEU A 13 12.92 -6.69 2.27
C LEU A 13 12.03 -5.45 2.26
N LEU A 14 12.32 -4.42 3.06
CA LEU A 14 11.45 -3.26 3.23
C LEU A 14 11.29 -2.46 1.92
N GLY A 15 12.38 -2.30 1.16
CA GLY A 15 12.34 -1.71 -0.18
C GLY A 15 11.51 -2.55 -1.15
N LYS A 16 11.77 -3.86 -1.23
CA LYS A 16 11.03 -4.78 -2.11
C LYS A 16 9.54 -4.84 -1.79
N LEU A 17 9.18 -4.81 -0.50
CA LEU A 17 7.80 -4.78 -0.05
C LEU A 17 7.11 -3.48 -0.45
N ASN A 18 7.78 -2.34 -0.24
CA ASN A 18 7.24 -1.04 -0.65
C ASN A 18 7.02 -0.98 -2.16
N ASP A 19 7.96 -1.49 -2.95
CA ASP A 19 7.84 -1.55 -4.41
C ASP A 19 6.70 -2.48 -4.85
N ALA A 20 6.56 -3.64 -4.23
CA ALA A 20 5.46 -4.57 -4.51
C ALA A 20 4.09 -3.96 -4.19
N ILE A 21 3.96 -3.30 -3.03
CA ILE A 21 2.73 -2.59 -2.65
C ILE A 21 2.44 -1.45 -3.62
N THR A 22 3.47 -0.69 -4.03
CA THR A 22 3.35 0.40 -5.01
C THR A 22 2.88 -0.13 -6.37
N ALA A 23 3.46 -1.23 -6.84
CA ALA A 23 3.03 -1.90 -8.07
C ALA A 23 1.57 -2.37 -7.98
N MET A 24 1.17 -2.94 -6.84
CA MET A 24 -0.22 -3.38 -6.59
C MET A 24 -1.23 -2.22 -6.54
N LYS A 25 -0.78 -1.02 -6.19
CA LYS A 25 -1.60 0.21 -6.24
C LYS A 25 -1.78 0.68 -7.68
N LYS A 26 -0.69 0.67 -8.47
CA LYS A 26 -0.70 1.12 -9.88
C LYS A 26 -1.46 0.18 -10.79
N ASP A 27 -1.35 -1.13 -10.58
CA ASP A 27 -2.02 -2.12 -11.43
C ASP A 27 -3.52 -2.29 -11.07
N GLY A 28 -3.95 -1.71 -9.95
CA GLY A 28 -5.34 -1.79 -9.48
C GLY A 28 -5.68 -3.10 -8.75
N THR A 29 -4.70 -3.97 -8.49
CA THR A 29 -4.91 -5.18 -7.67
C THR A 29 -5.32 -4.81 -6.25
N LEU A 30 -4.73 -3.78 -5.65
CA LEU A 30 -5.08 -3.32 -4.31
C LEU A 30 -6.52 -2.77 -4.25
N ALA A 31 -6.96 -2.08 -5.29
CA ALA A 31 -8.35 -1.60 -5.42
C ALA A 31 -9.33 -2.79 -5.58
N THR A 32 -8.95 -3.81 -6.36
CA THR A 32 -9.75 -5.03 -6.52
C THR A 32 -9.88 -5.80 -5.21
N ILE A 33 -8.79 -5.94 -4.45
CA ILE A 33 -8.80 -6.54 -3.11
C ILE A 33 -9.72 -5.73 -2.19
N HIS A 34 -9.58 -4.41 -2.15
CA HIS A 34 -10.44 -3.56 -1.34
C HIS A 34 -11.92 -3.70 -1.70
N LYS A 35 -12.26 -3.69 -2.99
CA LYS A 35 -13.63 -3.90 -3.46
C LYS A 35 -14.18 -5.27 -3.08
N LYS A 36 -13.34 -6.32 -3.12
CA LYS A 36 -13.74 -7.67 -2.72
C LYS A 36 -14.03 -7.79 -1.23
N TRP A 37 -13.25 -7.12 -0.37
CA TRP A 37 -13.39 -7.22 1.09
C TRP A 37 -14.37 -6.19 1.69
N PHE A 38 -14.44 -4.98 1.14
CA PHE A 38 -15.27 -3.89 1.63
C PHE A 38 -16.50 -3.59 0.77
N GLY A 39 -16.65 -4.25 -0.38
CA GLY A 39 -17.80 -4.06 -1.28
C GLY A 39 -17.83 -2.70 -1.98
N SER A 40 -16.82 -1.86 -1.79
CA SER A 40 -16.73 -0.49 -2.34
C SER A 40 -15.33 -0.18 -2.85
N ASP A 41 -15.24 0.68 -3.85
CA ASP A 41 -13.96 1.15 -4.39
C ASP A 41 -13.17 1.92 -3.33
N ALA A 42 -11.85 1.72 -3.32
CA ALA A 42 -11.00 2.40 -2.36
C ALA A 42 -10.96 3.92 -2.66
N PRO A 43 -11.12 4.78 -1.64
CA PRO A 43 -10.96 6.22 -1.83
C PRO A 43 -9.58 6.55 -2.41
N ALA A 44 -9.50 7.49 -3.35
CA ALA A 44 -8.22 7.90 -3.96
C ALA A 44 -7.20 8.40 -2.93
N ASP A 45 -7.67 8.93 -1.81
CA ASP A 45 -6.85 9.38 -0.68
C ASP A 45 -6.56 8.30 0.38
N SER A 46 -7.03 7.07 0.18
CA SER A 46 -6.78 5.94 1.07
C SER A 46 -5.36 5.40 0.90
N SER A 47 -4.82 4.77 1.96
CA SER A 47 -3.58 3.98 1.90
C SER A 47 -3.59 2.87 0.83
N THR A 48 -4.76 2.50 0.32
CA THR A 48 -4.93 1.52 -0.77
C THR A 48 -4.62 2.10 -2.16
N VAL A 49 -4.61 3.42 -2.32
CA VAL A 49 -4.40 4.08 -3.62
C VAL A 49 -3.21 5.02 -3.55
N LYS A 50 -3.09 5.76 -2.44
CA LYS A 50 -2.04 6.74 -2.26
C LYS A 50 -0.69 6.07 -2.03
N GLU A 51 0.23 6.33 -2.94
CA GLU A 51 1.65 6.02 -2.76
C GLU A 51 2.20 6.98 -1.72
N MET A 52 2.81 6.44 -0.67
CA MET A 52 3.55 7.24 0.29
C MET A 52 4.97 6.71 0.34
N PRO A 53 5.97 7.60 0.24
CA PRO A 53 7.34 7.20 0.41
C PRO A 53 7.53 6.68 1.84
N LEU A 54 8.44 5.72 1.97
CA LEU A 54 8.88 5.27 3.28
C LEU A 54 9.34 6.48 4.11
N PRO A 55 8.79 6.68 5.32
CA PRO A 55 9.24 7.75 6.18
C PRO A 55 10.71 7.49 6.53
N LYS A 56 11.59 8.36 6.01
CA LYS A 56 12.98 8.41 6.44
C LYS A 56 13.01 9.05 7.82
N ALA A 57 13.63 8.35 8.77
CA ALA A 57 13.85 8.82 10.13
C ALA A 57 14.75 10.07 10.14
#